data_AF-W2TUA1-F1
#
_entry.id   AF-W2TUA1-F1
#
_cell.length_a   1.000
_cell.length_b   1.000
_cell.length_c   1.000
_cell.angle_alpha   90.00
_cell.angle_beta   90.00
_cell.angle_gamma   90.00
#
_symmetry.space_group_name_H-M   'P 1'
#
loop_
_entity.id
_entity.type
_entity.pdbx_description
1 polymer ?
#
loop_
_entity_poly.entity_id
_entity_poly.type
_entity_poly.pdbx_seq_one_letter_code
_entity_poly.pdbx_strand_id
1 'polypeptide(L)'
;MIKQTNTLGELVTIVREPLLEVSSCMSVASPSFPALRMVLWGPFGTGKSITLNQAVHLAFTQNMVIVHLYSAMNLTRQVGEVEMSTFKQGRINDPANAVAILEQFKEQ
;
A
#
# COMPACT_ATOMS: atom_id res chain seq x y z
N MET A 1 2.81 11.85 -7.15
CA MET A 1 1.72 12.20 -8.11
C MET A 1 1.13 13.57 -7.82
N ILE A 2 0.88 13.96 -6.56
CA ILE A 2 0.28 15.25 -6.18
C ILE A 2 0.83 16.45 -6.98
N LYS A 3 2.16 16.61 -7.07
CA LYS A 3 2.76 17.70 -7.86
C LYS A 3 2.34 17.68 -9.34
N GLN A 4 2.39 16.51 -9.99
CA GLN A 4 2.00 16.36 -11.39
C GLN A 4 0.51 16.63 -11.58
N THR A 5 -0.35 16.09 -10.71
CA THR A 5 -1.80 16.32 -10.76
C THR A 5 -2.14 17.79 -10.59
N ASN A 6 -1.49 18.48 -9.65
CA ASN A 6 -1.69 19.92 -9.46
C ASN A 6 -1.24 20.75 -10.68
N THR A 7 -0.20 20.31 -11.39
CA THR A 7 0.31 21.00 -12.57
C THR A 7 -0.55 20.76 -13.81
N LEU A 8 -0.98 19.51 -14.04
CA LEU A 8 -1.70 19.14 -15.27
C LEU A 8 -3.23 19.28 -15.13
N GLY A 9 -3.75 19.37 -13.90
CA GLY A 9 -5.19 19.36 -13.63
C GLY A 9 -5.84 17.99 -13.81
N GLU A 10 -5.05 16.94 -14.06
CA GLU A 10 -5.53 15.57 -14.29
C GLU A 10 -4.58 14.53 -13.68
N LEU A 11 -5.13 13.34 -13.40
CA LEU A 11 -4.37 12.18 -12.94
C LEU A 11 -4.40 11.10 -14.03
N VAL A 12 -3.43 11.16 -14.94
CA VAL A 12 -3.27 10.18 -16.01
C VAL A 12 -2.03 9.33 -15.74
N THR A 13 -2.19 8.01 -15.84
CA THR A 13 -1.10 7.05 -15.65
C THR A 13 -1.00 6.09 -16.83
N ILE A 14 0.21 5.67 -17.16
CA ILE A 14 0.47 4.72 -18.25
C ILE A 14 0.26 3.30 -17.71
N VAL A 15 -0.47 2.47 -18.46
CA VAL A 15 -0.58 1.02 -18.20
C VAL A 15 0.71 0.35 -18.66
N ARG A 16 1.38 -0.37 -17.77
CA ARG A 16 2.65 -1.05 -18.03
C ARG A 16 2.49 -2.54 -17.83
N GLU A 17 3.35 -3.33 -18.47
CA GLU A 17 3.35 -4.80 -18.38
C GLU A 17 3.32 -5.33 -16.93
N PRO A 18 4.09 -4.78 -15.95
CA PRO A 18 4.00 -5.25 -14.57
C PRO A 18 2.61 -5.09 -13.92
N LEU A 19 1.81 -4.13 -14.37
CA LEU A 19 0.43 -3.98 -13.88
C LEU A 19 -0.48 -5.09 -14.43
N LEU A 20 -0.29 -5.47 -15.69
CA LEU A 20 -1.06 -6.54 -16.34
C LEU A 20 -0.76 -7.90 -15.67
N GLU A 21 0.50 -8.14 -15.32
CA GLU A 21 0.91 -9.33 -14.58
C GLU A 21 0.27 -9.36 -13.18
N VAL A 22 0.34 -8.25 -12.43
CA VAL A 22 -0.33 -8.14 -11.13
C VAL A 22 -1.83 -8.37 -11.24
N SER A 23 -2.49 -7.80 -12.25
CA SER A 23 -3.93 -8.00 -12.47
C SER A 23 -4.27 -9.47 -12.77
N SER A 24 -3.43 -10.16 -13.55
CA SER A 24 -3.59 -11.59 -13.85
C SER A 24 -3.38 -12.46 -12.61
N CYS A 25 -2.42 -12.10 -11.76
CA CYS A 25 -2.18 -12.75 -10.48
C CYS A 25 -3.34 -12.54 -9.49
N MET A 26 -3.91 -11.33 -9.45
CA MET A 26 -5.07 -11.03 -8.60
C MET A 26 -6.33 -11.79 -9.03
N SER A 27 -6.54 -12.03 -10.32
CA SER A 27 -7.75 -12.72 -10.81
C SER A 27 -7.81 -14.21 -10.44
N VAL A 28 -6.65 -14.84 -10.22
CA VAL A 28 -6.55 -16.24 -9.79
C VAL A 28 -6.43 -16.41 -8.27
N ALA A 29 -6.34 -15.30 -7.53
CA ALA A 29 -6.28 -15.36 -6.07
C ALA A 29 -7.60 -15.89 -5.52
N SER A 30 -7.54 -17.02 -4.81
CA SER A 30 -8.72 -17.66 -4.23
C SER A 30 -8.58 -17.80 -2.70
N PRO A 31 -9.66 -17.60 -1.93
CA PRO A 31 -9.69 -17.83 -0.49
C PRO A 31 -9.38 -19.28 -0.09
N SER A 32 -9.47 -20.23 -1.02
CA SER A 32 -9.19 -21.65 -0.77
C SER A 32 -7.70 -21.96 -0.67
N PHE A 33 -6.83 -21.04 -1.09
CA PHE A 33 -5.38 -21.19 -1.06
C PHE A 33 -4.74 -20.15 -0.12
N PRO A 34 -3.50 -20.38 0.33
CA PRO A 34 -2.74 -19.38 1.06
C PRO A 34 -2.65 -18.06 0.28
N ALA A 35 -2.62 -16.94 1.01
CA ALA A 35 -2.56 -15.61 0.42
C ALA A 35 -1.36 -15.48 -0.53
N LEU A 36 -1.63 -15.00 -1.75
CA LEU A 36 -0.62 -14.74 -2.76
C LEU A 36 0.31 -13.61 -2.30
N ARG A 37 1.63 -13.84 -2.41
CA ARG A 37 2.66 -12.86 -2.01
C ARG A 37 3.45 -12.45 -3.23
N MET A 38 3.36 -11.18 -3.60
CA MET A 38 4.06 -10.60 -4.73
C MET A 38 5.02 -9.52 -4.27
N VAL A 39 6.14 -9.37 -4.98
CA VAL A 39 7.13 -8.31 -4.71
C VAL A 39 7.45 -7.60 -6.02
N LEU A 40 7.10 -6.32 -6.10
CA LEU A 40 7.55 -5.44 -7.18
C LEU A 40 9.00 -5.04 -6.92
N TRP A 41 9.94 -5.56 -7.71
CA TRP A 41 11.36 -5.28 -7.57
C TRP A 41 11.93 -4.59 -8.82
N GLY A 42 13.06 -3.91 -8.66
CA GLY A 42 13.81 -3.31 -9.76
C GLY A 42 14.57 -2.04 -9.34
N PRO A 43 15.37 -1.46 -10.25
CA PRO A 43 16.18 -0.26 -9.99
C PRO A 43 15.39 0.94 -9.45
N PHE A 44 16.09 1.90 -8.85
CA PHE A 44 15.47 3.14 -8.38
C PHE A 44 14.81 3.92 -9.53
N GLY A 45 13.64 4.51 -9.28
CA GLY A 45 12.93 5.33 -10.28
C GLY A 45 12.19 4.56 -11.38
N THR A 46 12.11 3.23 -11.34
CA THR A 46 11.47 2.45 -12.43
C THR A 46 9.94 2.42 -12.40
N GLY A 47 9.28 3.08 -11.45
CA GLY A 47 7.82 3.18 -11.39
C GLY A 47 7.11 2.16 -10.50
N LYS A 48 7.84 1.38 -9.68
CA LYS A 48 7.26 0.38 -8.76
C LYS A 48 6.11 0.91 -7.90
N SER A 49 6.28 2.08 -7.28
CA SER A 49 5.24 2.71 -6.46
C SER A 49 4.02 3.13 -7.26
N ILE A 50 4.20 3.53 -8.52
CA ILE A 50 3.08 3.88 -9.42
C ILE A 50 2.29 2.63 -9.76
N THR A 51 2.97 1.54 -10.13
CA THR A 51 2.34 0.25 -10.42
C THR A 51 1.58 -0.29 -9.20
N LEU A 52 2.13 -0.17 -7.99
CA LEU A 52 1.43 -0.55 -6.76
C LEU A 52 0.14 0.27 -6.57
N ASN A 53 0.19 1.59 -6.73
CA ASN A 53 -1.01 2.43 -6.62
C ASN A 53 -2.06 2.10 -7.67
N GLN A 54 -1.66 1.77 -8.90
CA GLN A 54 -2.57 1.30 -9.94
C GLN A 54 -3.23 -0.04 -9.55
N ALA A 55 -2.48 -0.98 -8.97
CA ALA A 55 -3.02 -2.24 -8.47
C ALA A 55 -3.99 -2.04 -7.30
N VAL A 56 -3.70 -1.10 -6.39
CA VAL A 56 -4.62 -0.70 -5.31
C VAL A 56 -5.93 -0.15 -5.88
N HIS A 57 -5.85 0.72 -6.90
CA HIS A 57 -7.04 1.22 -7.59
C HIS A 57 -7.84 0.09 -8.27
N LEU A 58 -7.16 -0.88 -8.90
CA LEU A 58 -7.82 -2.07 -9.45
C LEU A 58 -8.55 -2.87 -8.37
N ALA A 59 -7.92 -3.10 -7.22
CA ALA A 59 -8.55 -3.77 -6.08
C ALA A 59 -9.79 -3.00 -5.58
N PHE A 60 -9.73 -1.67 -5.57
CA PHE A 60 -10.85 -0.80 -5.20
C PHE A 60 -12.02 -0.98 -6.17
N THR A 61 -11.77 -0.98 -7.49
CA THR A 61 -12.82 -1.21 -8.50
C THR A 61 -13.45 -2.61 -8.42
N GLN A 62 -12.79 -3.55 -7.76
CA GLN A 62 -13.28 -4.92 -7.53
C GLN A 62 -13.97 -5.08 -6.16
N ASN A 63 -14.20 -3.99 -5.42
CA ASN A 63 -14.79 -3.99 -4.08
C ASN A 63 -14.00 -4.85 -3.06
N MET A 64 -12.68 -4.90 -3.19
CA MET A 64 -11.82 -5.57 -2.22
C MET A 64 -11.62 -4.70 -0.97
N VAL A 65 -11.36 -5.33 0.18
CA VAL A 65 -10.88 -4.62 1.37
C VAL A 65 -9.39 -4.33 1.21
N ILE A 66 -9.00 -3.06 1.32
CA ILE A 66 -7.65 -2.60 1.02
C ILE A 66 -6.97 -2.14 2.29
N VAL A 67 -5.83 -2.73 2.62
CA VAL A 67 -4.93 -2.22 3.66
C VAL A 67 -3.68 -1.68 2.98
N HIS A 68 -3.65 -0.37 2.73
CA HIS A 68 -2.55 0.29 2.05
C HIS A 68 -1.65 1.06 3.04
N LEU A 69 -0.36 0.74 3.05
CA LEU A 69 0.67 1.47 3.78
C LEU A 69 1.53 2.27 2.80
N TYR A 70 1.49 3.59 2.89
CA TYR A 70 2.21 4.48 1.97
C TYR A 70 3.73 4.24 1.96
N SER A 71 4.32 4.03 3.14
CA SER A 71 5.75 3.80 3.29
C SER A 71 6.05 3.04 4.57
N ALA A 72 6.83 1.95 4.46
CA ALA A 72 7.34 1.22 5.63
C ALA A 72 8.31 2.07 6.47
N MET A 73 8.85 3.17 5.91
CA MET A 73 9.70 4.09 6.68
C MET A 73 8.91 4.83 7.75
N ASN A 74 7.60 5.04 7.56
CA ASN A 74 6.76 5.68 8.56
C ASN A 74 6.71 4.84 9.85
N LEU A 75 6.69 3.52 9.71
CA LEU A 75 6.65 2.58 10.84
C LEU A 75 8.02 2.41 11.55
N THR A 76 9.13 2.67 10.84
CA THR A 76 10.47 2.28 11.31
C THR A 76 11.38 3.45 11.61
N ARG A 77 11.16 4.61 10.99
CA ARG A 77 12.04 5.79 11.09
C ARG A 77 11.33 7.05 11.56
N GLN A 78 10.00 7.07 11.50
CA GLN A 78 9.18 8.22 11.88
C GLN A 78 8.19 7.81 12.98
N VAL A 79 8.72 7.16 14.02
CA VAL A 79 7.93 6.71 15.15
C VAL A 79 7.43 7.94 15.91
N GLY A 80 6.10 8.05 16.05
CA GLY A 80 5.47 9.20 16.69
C GLY A 80 5.51 9.07 18.20
N GLU A 81 5.00 7.95 18.70
CA GLU A 81 4.99 7.61 20.11
C GLU A 81 5.62 6.23 20.31
N VAL A 82 6.33 6.04 21.44
CA VAL A 82 6.97 4.77 21.77
C VAL A 82 6.38 4.28 23.07
N GLU A 83 5.59 3.22 23.01
CA GLU A 83 5.00 2.58 24.18
C GLU A 83 5.39 1.09 24.24
N MET A 84 5.71 0.56 25.41
CA MET A 84 5.95 -0.87 25.57
C MET A 84 4.62 -1.62 25.55
N SER A 85 4.53 -2.67 24.74
CA SER A 85 3.29 -3.44 24.59
C SER A 85 2.90 -4.14 25.89
N THR A 86 1.71 -3.83 26.40
CA THR A 86 1.08 -4.50 27.55
C THR A 86 0.57 -5.90 27.19
N PHE A 87 0.27 -6.15 25.91
CA PHE A 87 -0.23 -7.43 25.42
C PHE A 87 0.88 -8.48 25.24
N LYS A 88 2.06 -8.07 24.77
CA LYS A 88 3.20 -8.99 24.58
C LYS A 88 4.53 -8.32 24.90
N GLN A 89 5.21 -8.87 25.89
CA GLN A 89 6.52 -8.38 26.33
C GLN A 89 7.54 -8.36 25.18
N GLY A 90 8.35 -7.29 25.14
CA GLY A 90 9.38 -7.09 24.12
C GLY A 90 8.89 -6.48 22.80
N ARG A 91 7.58 -6.26 22.63
CA ARG A 91 7.05 -5.45 21.51
C ARG A 91 6.96 -3.98 21.90
N ILE A 92 7.15 -3.13 20.90
CA ILE A 92 6.97 -1.69 20.98
C ILE A 92 5.76 -1.33 20.12
N ASN A 93 4.86 -0.54 20.69
CA ASN A 93 3.72 0.05 20.02
C ASN A 93 4.05 1.49 19.63
N ASP A 94 3.42 1.93 18.55
CA ASP A 94 3.36 3.33 18.15
C ASP A 94 1.89 3.71 17.95
N PRO A 95 1.17 4.02 19.06
CA PRO A 95 -0.27 4.27 19.01
C PRO A 95 -0.61 5.49 18.15
N ALA A 96 0.21 6.54 18.17
CA ALA A 96 -0.01 7.74 17.35
C ALA A 96 -0.06 7.42 15.85
N ASN A 97 0.94 6.68 15.33
CA ASN A 97 0.93 6.27 13.93
C ASN A 97 -0.14 5.21 13.63
N ALA A 98 -0.45 4.33 14.59
CA ALA A 98 -1.52 3.35 14.42
C ALA A 98 -2.89 4.02 14.23
N VAL A 99 -3.19 5.05 15.01
CA VAL A 99 -4.42 5.85 14.86
C VAL A 99 -4.47 6.49 13.47
N ALA A 100 -3.40 7.15 13.04
CA ALA A 100 -3.35 7.79 11.72
C ALA A 100 -3.57 6.79 10.57
N ILE A 101 -3.01 5.58 10.67
CA ILE A 101 -3.23 4.50 9.68
C ILE A 101 -4.68 4.03 9.68
N LEU A 102 -5.29 3.87 10.86
CA LEU A 102 -6.69 3.43 11.00
C LEU A 102 -7.68 4.49 10.49
N GLU A 103 -7.40 5.77 10.71
CA GLU A 103 -8.17 6.88 10.15
C GLU A 103 -8.10 6.86 8.62
N GLN A 104 -6.90 6.71 8.04
CA GLN A 104 -6.74 6.59 6.59
C GLN A 104 -7.43 5.35 6.02
N PHE A 105 -7.38 4.21 6.73
CA PHE A 105 -8.07 2.99 6.29
C PHE A 105 -9.60 3.16 6.29
N LYS A 106 -10.14 3.96 7.21
CA LYS A 106 -11.59 4.24 7.27
C LYS A 106 -12.06 5.17 6.15
N GLU A 107 -11.20 6.11 5.72
CA GLU A 107 -11.52 7.07 4.66
C GLU A 107 -11.35 6.52 3.23
N GLN A 108 -10.59 5.43 3.08
CA GLN A 108 -10.42 4.69 1.82
C GLN A 108 -11.72 4.01 1.37
#